data_AF-A0A7G1IIX2-F1
#
_entry.id   AF-A0A7G1IIX2-F1
#
_cell.length_a   1.000
_cell.length_b   1.000
_cell.length_c   1.000
_cell.angle_alpha   90.00
_cell.angle_beta   90.00
_cell.angle_gamma   90.00
#
_symmetry.space_group_name_H-M   'P 1'
#
loop_
_entity.id
_entity.type
_entity.pdbx_description
1 polymer ?
#
loop_
_entity_poly.entity_id
_entity_poly.type
_entity_poly.pdbx_seq_one_letter_code
_entity_poly.pdbx_strand_id
1 'polypeptide(L)'
;MSEVSVVAPFYINAYLAADSARGFTHGKYLPYTFKGAPVLVELANQFAAPFAWSKSDADILHETWHPFKPVGKARRRVVTIFDMIHELFKPPMAKLAIAAKRASVNRADHVICVSESARDDLVRLYGIDPARTSVVHLACSLPVQANTATVDSGGRRPSLLYVGRRGGYKNFATLLRAYSSSPVLRDFELIAFGGPPFLRDEQKEISRLGVTDRVRFESGSDEELAARYRTAAAFVYPSQYEGFGIPRSKR
;
A
#
# COMPACT_ATOMS: atom_id res chain seq x y z
N MET A 1 10.47 -29.60 -8.02
CA MET A 1 10.65 -28.13 -7.97
C MET A 1 9.28 -27.53 -8.17
N SER A 2 8.81 -26.68 -7.25
CA SER A 2 7.57 -25.93 -7.47
C SER A 2 7.81 -24.88 -8.55
N GLU A 3 7.15 -25.03 -9.70
CA GLU A 3 7.19 -24.04 -10.76
C GLU A 3 6.31 -22.86 -10.35
N VAL A 4 6.92 -21.70 -10.13
CA VAL A 4 6.20 -20.45 -9.82
C VAL A 4 6.13 -19.65 -11.10
N SER A 5 4.95 -19.10 -11.40
CA SER A 5 4.78 -18.19 -12.52
C SER A 5 3.82 -17.04 -12.17
N VAL A 6 4.08 -15.88 -12.75
CA VAL A 6 3.19 -14.72 -12.71
C VAL A 6 2.62 -14.52 -14.11
N VAL A 7 1.30 -14.57 -14.26
CA VAL A 7 0.62 -14.32 -15.53
C VAL A 7 0.08 -12.90 -15.53
N ALA A 8 0.71 -12.01 -16.27
CA ALA A 8 0.34 -10.60 -16.37
C ALA A 8 0.51 -10.14 -17.82
N PRO A 9 -0.49 -10.35 -18.71
CA PRO A 9 -0.33 -10.13 -20.16
C PRO A 9 0.25 -8.76 -20.50
N PHE A 10 -0.26 -7.73 -19.83
CA PHE A 10 0.29 -6.38 -19.82
C PHE A 10 0.43 -5.89 -18.37
N TYR A 11 1.56 -5.29 -18.02
CA TYR A 11 1.79 -4.73 -16.68
C TYR A 11 2.61 -3.45 -16.71
N ILE A 12 2.31 -2.54 -15.78
CA ILE A 12 3.04 -1.29 -15.58
C ILE A 12 3.95 -1.32 -14.34
N ASN A 13 3.95 -2.44 -13.62
CA ASN A 13 4.71 -2.59 -12.39
C ASN A 13 6.18 -2.88 -12.71
N ALA A 14 7.07 -1.93 -12.41
CA ALA A 14 8.51 -2.08 -12.61
C ALA A 14 9.11 -3.26 -11.83
N TYR A 15 8.53 -3.67 -10.70
CA TYR A 15 8.99 -4.83 -9.93
C TYR A 15 8.85 -6.15 -10.70
N LEU A 16 7.83 -6.26 -11.56
CA LEU A 16 7.67 -7.44 -12.43
C LEU A 16 8.63 -7.42 -13.63
N ALA A 17 9.15 -6.24 -13.98
CA ALA A 17 10.17 -6.08 -15.01
C ALA A 17 11.61 -6.23 -14.46
N ALA A 18 11.79 -6.16 -13.14
CA ALA A 18 13.08 -6.32 -12.48
C ALA A 18 13.63 -7.75 -12.66
N ASP A 19 14.97 -7.87 -12.68
CA ASP A 19 15.64 -9.15 -12.94
C ASP A 19 15.21 -10.26 -11.97
N SER A 20 14.87 -9.90 -10.72
CA SER A 20 14.40 -10.82 -9.69
C SER A 20 13.06 -11.49 -10.01
N ALA A 21 12.20 -10.87 -10.81
CA ALA A 21 10.87 -11.40 -11.18
C ALA A 21 10.77 -11.81 -12.65
N ARG A 22 11.71 -11.36 -13.49
CA ARG A 22 11.68 -11.56 -14.95
C ARG A 22 11.70 -13.04 -15.35
N GLY A 23 12.39 -13.88 -14.58
CA GLY A 23 12.53 -15.32 -14.88
C GLY A 23 11.24 -16.13 -14.78
N PHE A 24 10.23 -15.62 -14.08
CA PHE A 24 8.94 -16.31 -13.89
C PHE A 24 7.71 -15.46 -14.27
N THR A 25 7.92 -14.25 -14.78
CA THR A 25 6.83 -13.36 -15.21
C THR A 25 6.54 -13.53 -16.69
N HIS A 26 5.29 -13.88 -17.01
CA HIS A 26 4.79 -14.06 -18.37
C HIS A 26 3.93 -12.86 -18.78
N GLY A 27 4.47 -12.03 -19.66
CA GLY A 27 3.76 -10.91 -20.28
C GLY A 27 4.66 -9.75 -20.67
N LYS A 28 4.05 -8.62 -21.01
CA LYS A 28 4.76 -7.45 -21.55
C LYS A 28 4.71 -6.27 -20.59
N TYR A 29 5.88 -5.79 -20.20
CA TYR A 29 6.01 -4.53 -19.47
C TYR A 29 5.65 -3.36 -20.38
N LEU A 30 4.81 -2.46 -19.87
CA LEU A 30 4.44 -1.20 -20.50
C LEU A 30 4.84 -0.07 -19.55
N PRO A 31 5.79 0.80 -19.94
CA PRO A 31 6.19 1.90 -19.08
C PRO A 31 5.01 2.85 -18.85
N TYR A 32 4.91 3.39 -17.64
CA TYR A 32 3.94 4.43 -17.31
C TYR A 32 4.33 5.74 -18.01
N THR A 33 3.87 5.94 -19.24
CA THR A 33 4.23 7.09 -20.08
C THR A 33 3.25 8.25 -19.98
N PHE A 34 2.02 8.01 -19.52
CA PHE A 34 0.99 9.04 -19.31
C PHE A 34 -0.09 8.57 -18.33
N LYS A 35 -0.89 9.51 -17.83
CA LYS A 35 -1.91 9.25 -16.78
C LYS A 35 -2.97 8.21 -17.15
N GLY A 36 -3.27 8.04 -18.43
CA GLY A 36 -4.25 7.07 -18.94
C GLY A 36 -3.70 5.66 -19.14
N ALA A 37 -2.38 5.45 -19.02
CA ALA A 37 -1.76 4.15 -19.27
C ALA A 37 -2.35 3.01 -18.43
N PRO A 38 -2.63 3.17 -17.11
CA PRO A 38 -3.21 2.09 -16.31
C PRO A 38 -4.58 1.64 -16.80
N VAL A 39 -5.43 2.59 -17.23
CA VAL A 39 -6.78 2.29 -17.73
C VAL A 39 -6.70 1.49 -19.01
N LEU A 40 -5.79 1.85 -19.91
CA LEU A 40 -5.58 1.09 -21.16
C LEU A 40 -5.02 -0.29 -20.89
N VAL A 41 -4.07 -0.43 -19.97
CA VAL A 41 -3.54 -1.74 -19.55
C VAL A 41 -4.64 -2.61 -18.95
N GLU A 42 -5.51 -2.04 -18.11
CA GLU A 42 -6.62 -2.76 -17.52
C GLU A 42 -7.63 -3.22 -18.59
N LEU A 43 -8.01 -2.34 -19.52
CA LEU A 43 -8.88 -2.69 -20.64
C LEU A 43 -8.27 -3.78 -21.53
N ALA A 44 -6.99 -3.67 -21.88
CA ALA A 44 -6.29 -4.68 -22.66
C ALA A 44 -6.26 -6.04 -21.94
N ASN A 45 -6.01 -6.01 -20.62
CA ASN A 45 -6.01 -7.23 -19.80
C ASN A 45 -7.39 -7.88 -19.69
N GLN A 46 -8.51 -7.14 -19.77
CA GLN A 46 -9.84 -7.74 -19.79
C GLN A 46 -10.04 -8.71 -20.98
N PHE A 47 -9.38 -8.44 -22.12
CA PHE A 47 -9.42 -9.31 -23.29
C PHE A 47 -8.29 -10.35 -23.30
N ALA A 48 -7.07 -9.94 -22.90
CA ALA A 48 -5.89 -10.81 -22.98
C ALA A 48 -5.82 -11.84 -21.84
N ALA A 49 -6.28 -11.49 -20.63
CA ALA A 49 -6.16 -12.37 -19.46
C ALA A 49 -6.92 -13.69 -19.64
N PRO A 50 -8.19 -13.74 -20.11
CA PRO A 50 -8.88 -15.01 -20.33
C PRO A 50 -8.10 -15.97 -21.23
N PHE A 51 -7.45 -15.46 -22.28
CA PHE A 51 -6.63 -16.28 -23.17
C PHE A 51 -5.32 -16.71 -22.52
N ALA A 52 -4.61 -15.79 -21.84
CA ALA A 52 -3.37 -16.10 -21.14
C ALA A 52 -3.57 -17.17 -20.05
N TRP A 53 -4.69 -17.10 -19.34
CA TRP A 53 -5.08 -18.07 -18.32
C TRP A 53 -5.72 -19.35 -18.89
N SER A 54 -6.18 -19.36 -20.15
CA SER A 54 -6.87 -20.52 -20.74
C SER A 54 -6.01 -21.79 -20.81
N LYS A 55 -4.68 -21.61 -20.90
CA LYS A 55 -3.69 -22.69 -20.95
C LYS A 55 -3.10 -23.04 -19.58
N SER A 56 -3.50 -22.33 -18.52
CA SER A 56 -3.01 -22.61 -17.17
C SER A 56 -3.76 -23.79 -16.55
N ASP A 57 -2.99 -24.76 -16.04
CA ASP A 57 -3.47 -25.84 -15.19
C ASP A 57 -2.61 -25.85 -13.91
N ALA A 58 -2.97 -24.97 -12.96
CA ALA A 58 -2.17 -24.76 -11.76
C ALA A 58 -2.66 -25.62 -10.59
N ASP A 59 -1.75 -26.16 -9.78
CA ASP A 59 -2.13 -26.76 -8.50
C ASP A 59 -2.67 -25.69 -7.53
N ILE A 60 -2.02 -24.52 -7.50
CA ILE A 60 -2.41 -23.37 -6.67
C ILE A 60 -2.41 -22.11 -7.52
N LEU A 61 -3.51 -21.37 -7.50
CA LEU A 61 -3.61 -20.03 -8.06
C LEU A 61 -3.76 -19.01 -6.94
N HIS A 62 -2.85 -18.03 -6.91
CA HIS A 62 -2.82 -16.99 -5.90
C HIS A 62 -3.30 -15.65 -6.47
N GLU A 63 -4.47 -15.22 -6.05
CA GLU A 63 -5.05 -13.92 -6.37
C GLU A 63 -4.52 -12.86 -5.39
N THR A 64 -3.62 -11.99 -5.87
CA THR A 64 -3.09 -10.85 -5.11
C THR A 64 -3.93 -9.57 -5.31
N TRP A 65 -4.97 -9.66 -6.14
CA TRP A 65 -6.00 -8.65 -6.31
C TRP A 65 -7.38 -9.29 -6.24
N HIS A 66 -8.44 -8.48 -6.20
CA HIS A 66 -9.81 -8.94 -5.93
C HIS A 66 -10.74 -8.81 -7.14
N PRO A 67 -10.57 -9.59 -8.23
CA PRO A 67 -11.47 -9.51 -9.36
C PRO A 67 -12.85 -10.09 -9.01
N PHE A 68 -13.90 -9.54 -9.61
CA PHE A 68 -15.26 -10.03 -9.36
C PHE A 68 -15.45 -11.46 -9.89
N LYS A 69 -14.87 -11.77 -11.06
CA LYS A 69 -14.89 -13.10 -11.67
C LYS A 69 -13.55 -13.82 -11.43
N PRO A 70 -13.55 -15.15 -11.25
CA PRO A 70 -12.31 -15.90 -11.15
C PRO A 70 -11.49 -15.81 -12.44
N VAL A 71 -10.17 -15.81 -12.29
CA VAL A 71 -9.22 -15.95 -13.40
C VAL A 71 -8.59 -17.34 -13.34
N GLY A 72 -8.34 -17.93 -14.51
CA GLY A 72 -7.66 -19.22 -14.66
C GLY A 72 -8.36 -20.43 -14.05
N LYS A 73 -7.80 -21.61 -14.36
CA LYS A 73 -8.17 -22.89 -13.77
C LYS A 73 -7.09 -23.28 -12.76
N ALA A 74 -7.51 -23.73 -11.58
CA ALA A 74 -6.61 -24.26 -10.58
C ALA A 74 -7.31 -25.26 -9.67
N ARG A 75 -6.55 -26.19 -9.09
CA ARG A 75 -7.06 -27.15 -8.10
C ARG A 75 -7.38 -26.48 -6.77
N ARG A 76 -6.55 -25.51 -6.36
CA ARG A 76 -6.74 -24.68 -5.17
C ARG A 76 -6.57 -23.21 -5.48
N ARG A 77 -7.36 -22.36 -4.84
CA ARG A 77 -7.29 -20.90 -4.95
C ARG A 77 -7.00 -20.26 -3.61
N VAL A 78 -6.00 -19.38 -3.59
CA VAL A 78 -5.62 -18.58 -2.43
C VAL A 78 -5.78 -17.11 -2.77
N VAL A 79 -6.22 -16.29 -1.82
CA VAL A 79 -6.30 -14.83 -1.98
C VAL A 79 -5.55 -14.13 -0.85
N THR A 80 -4.87 -13.02 -1.15
CA THR A 80 -4.26 -12.17 -0.11
C THR A 80 -5.12 -10.96 0.19
N ILE A 81 -5.42 -10.75 1.47
CA ILE A 81 -6.12 -9.59 2.00
C ILE A 81 -5.10 -8.67 2.69
N PHE A 82 -4.92 -7.50 2.08
CA PHE A 82 -4.03 -6.47 2.59
C PHE A 82 -4.67 -5.62 3.68
N ASP A 83 -5.97 -5.31 3.56
CA ASP A 83 -6.69 -4.45 4.48
C ASP A 83 -8.22 -4.61 4.36
N MET A 84 -8.94 -4.02 5.30
CA MET A 84 -10.40 -3.92 5.34
C MET A 84 -10.88 -2.45 5.30
N ILE A 85 -10.11 -1.54 4.69
CA ILE A 85 -10.37 -0.09 4.71
C ILE A 85 -11.72 0.23 4.07
N HIS A 86 -12.02 -0.37 2.91
CA HIS A 86 -13.29 -0.11 2.21
C HIS A 86 -14.50 -0.52 3.05
N GLU A 87 -14.40 -1.63 3.78
CA GLU A 87 -15.46 -2.16 4.63
C GLU A 87 -15.67 -1.31 5.88
N LEU A 88 -14.59 -0.79 6.45
CA LEU A 88 -14.60 0.01 7.68
C LEU A 88 -15.03 1.47 7.42
N PHE A 89 -14.50 2.11 6.38
CA PHE A 89 -14.74 3.54 6.12
C PHE A 89 -15.80 3.81 5.05
N LYS A 90 -16.16 2.82 4.24
CA LYS A 90 -17.21 2.88 3.21
C LYS A 90 -17.19 4.17 2.37
N PRO A 91 -16.04 4.55 1.77
CA PRO A 91 -15.99 5.77 0.97
C PRO A 91 -16.92 5.69 -0.25
N PRO A 92 -17.28 6.84 -0.85
CA PRO A 92 -18.04 6.85 -2.10
C PRO A 92 -17.41 5.93 -3.14
N MET A 93 -18.23 5.16 -3.86
CA MET A 93 -17.81 4.17 -4.87
C MET A 93 -17.13 2.88 -4.35
N ALA A 94 -17.01 2.67 -3.03
CA ALA A 94 -16.41 1.44 -2.50
C ALA A 94 -17.26 0.17 -2.70
N LYS A 95 -18.56 0.30 -3.01
CA LYS A 95 -19.51 -0.83 -3.08
C LYS A 95 -19.02 -1.94 -4.02
N LEU A 96 -18.55 -1.59 -5.21
CA LEU A 96 -18.07 -2.57 -6.18
C LEU A 96 -16.79 -3.26 -5.71
N ALA A 97 -15.85 -2.50 -5.14
CA ALA A 97 -14.61 -3.04 -4.60
C ALA A 97 -14.87 -4.00 -3.41
N ILE A 98 -15.80 -3.65 -2.52
CA ILE A 98 -16.23 -4.52 -1.41
C ILE A 98 -16.88 -5.80 -1.95
N ALA A 99 -17.78 -5.68 -2.93
CA ALA A 99 -18.43 -6.83 -3.54
C ALA A 99 -17.42 -7.76 -4.23
N ALA A 100 -16.45 -7.20 -4.94
CA ALA A 100 -15.40 -7.97 -5.61
C ALA A 100 -14.43 -8.64 -4.61
N LYS A 101 -14.05 -7.94 -3.52
CA LYS A 101 -13.28 -8.52 -2.41
C LYS A 101 -14.04 -9.68 -1.77
N ARG A 102 -15.31 -9.49 -1.42
CA ARG A 102 -16.17 -10.56 -0.87
C ARG A 102 -16.31 -11.75 -1.82
N ALA A 103 -16.51 -11.51 -3.12
CA ALA A 103 -16.56 -12.57 -4.12
C ALA A 103 -15.24 -13.36 -4.20
N SER A 104 -14.10 -12.68 -4.07
CA SER A 104 -12.77 -13.31 -4.08
C SER A 104 -12.52 -14.15 -2.83
N VAL A 105 -12.88 -13.63 -1.65
CA VAL A 105 -12.78 -14.37 -0.38
C VAL A 105 -13.69 -15.60 -0.36
N ASN A 106 -14.94 -15.45 -0.83
CA ASN A 106 -15.91 -16.55 -0.80
C ASN A 106 -15.50 -17.73 -1.69
N ARG A 107 -14.83 -17.48 -2.82
CA ARG A 107 -14.40 -18.52 -3.76
C ARG A 107 -13.02 -19.12 -3.47
N ALA A 108 -12.27 -18.56 -2.53
CA ALA A 108 -10.92 -19.02 -2.21
C ALA A 108 -11.00 -20.25 -1.28
N ASP A 109 -10.14 -21.23 -1.51
CA ASP A 109 -9.93 -22.34 -0.57
C ASP A 109 -9.30 -21.84 0.73
N HIS A 110 -8.35 -20.90 0.61
CA HIS A 110 -7.61 -20.31 1.74
C HIS A 110 -7.38 -18.80 1.58
N VAL A 111 -7.28 -18.08 2.69
CA VAL A 111 -7.06 -16.63 2.70
C VAL A 111 -5.79 -16.27 3.47
N ILE A 112 -4.87 -15.55 2.82
CA ILE A 112 -3.69 -14.99 3.46
C ILE A 112 -4.02 -13.58 3.93
N CYS A 113 -3.84 -13.29 5.21
CA CYS A 113 -3.92 -11.95 5.77
C CYS A 113 -2.53 -11.42 6.06
N VAL A 114 -2.26 -10.16 5.78
CA VAL A 114 -0.93 -9.59 6.01
C VAL A 114 -0.63 -9.32 7.49
N SER A 115 -1.67 -9.26 8.33
CA SER A 115 -1.55 -9.10 9.78
C SER A 115 -2.71 -9.78 10.52
N GLU A 116 -2.52 -9.96 11.83
CA GLU A 116 -3.56 -10.37 12.78
C GLU A 116 -4.77 -9.42 12.73
N SER A 117 -4.54 -8.09 12.70
CA SER A 117 -5.64 -7.13 12.64
C SER A 117 -6.48 -7.29 11.36
N ALA A 118 -5.83 -7.50 10.21
CA ALA A 118 -6.54 -7.72 8.96
C ALA A 118 -7.32 -9.05 8.99
N ARG A 119 -6.78 -10.10 9.62
CA ARG A 119 -7.46 -11.39 9.81
C ARG A 119 -8.70 -11.23 10.69
N ASP A 120 -8.56 -10.58 11.84
CA ASP A 120 -9.66 -10.41 12.79
C ASP A 120 -10.79 -9.56 12.19
N ASP A 121 -10.45 -8.49 11.46
CA ASP A 121 -11.45 -7.68 10.78
C ASP A 121 -12.11 -8.43 9.61
N LEU A 122 -11.35 -9.25 8.87
CA LEU A 122 -11.91 -10.12 7.83
C LEU A 122 -12.91 -11.13 8.42
N VAL A 123 -12.54 -11.86 9.47
CA VAL A 123 -13.42 -12.82 10.15
C VAL A 123 -14.68 -12.12 10.66
N ARG A 124 -14.52 -10.99 11.34
CA ARG A 124 -15.63 -10.22 11.91
C ARG A 124 -16.58 -9.67 10.85
N LEU A 125 -16.06 -9.15 9.74
CA LEU A 125 -16.87 -8.46 8.72
C LEU A 125 -17.45 -9.41 7.68
N TYR A 126 -16.74 -10.48 7.33
CA TYR A 126 -17.14 -11.42 6.27
C TYR A 126 -17.66 -12.75 6.82
N GLY A 127 -17.43 -13.07 8.09
CA GLY A 127 -17.93 -14.29 8.74
C GLY A 127 -17.28 -15.56 8.23
N ILE A 128 -16.03 -15.49 7.78
CA ILE A 128 -15.30 -16.67 7.30
C ILE A 128 -14.74 -17.49 8.45
N ASP A 129 -14.57 -18.79 8.24
CA ASP A 129 -13.91 -19.69 9.18
C ASP A 129 -12.43 -19.26 9.38
N PRO A 130 -12.01 -18.93 10.63
CA PRO A 130 -10.62 -18.60 10.92
C PRO A 130 -9.62 -19.70 10.51
N ALA A 131 -10.03 -20.97 10.50
CA ALA A 131 -9.17 -22.08 10.09
C ALA A 131 -8.79 -22.03 8.60
N ARG A 132 -9.57 -21.31 7.78
CA ARG A 132 -9.28 -21.04 6.36
C ARG A 132 -8.41 -19.79 6.15
N THR A 133 -7.75 -19.33 7.21
CA THR A 133 -6.89 -18.14 7.15
C THR A 133 -5.50 -18.41 7.67
N SER A 134 -4.53 -17.66 7.17
CA SER A 134 -3.17 -17.62 7.74
C SER A 134 -2.62 -16.21 7.69
N VAL A 135 -1.83 -15.84 8.70
CA VAL A 135 -1.13 -14.55 8.72
C VAL A 135 0.26 -14.71 8.12
N VAL A 136 0.55 -13.96 7.06
CA VAL A 136 1.87 -13.91 6.43
C VAL A 136 2.30 -12.45 6.34
N HIS A 137 3.26 -12.07 7.17
CA HIS A 137 3.73 -10.70 7.24
C HIS A 137 4.48 -10.28 5.97
N LEU A 138 4.29 -9.02 5.55
CA LEU A 138 5.01 -8.45 4.42
C LEU A 138 6.48 -8.23 4.76
N ALA A 139 7.35 -8.55 3.81
CA ALA A 139 8.76 -8.22 3.91
C ALA A 139 8.99 -6.72 3.63
N CYS A 140 10.03 -6.15 4.24
CA CYS A 140 10.49 -4.80 3.94
C CYS A 140 11.61 -4.88 2.88
N SER A 141 11.46 -4.13 1.79
CA SER A 141 12.46 -4.04 0.71
C SER A 141 13.34 -2.79 0.80
N LEU A 142 13.12 -1.92 1.79
CA LEU A 142 13.95 -0.72 1.91
C LEU A 142 15.40 -1.14 2.18
N PRO A 143 16.38 -0.57 1.46
CA PRO A 143 17.77 -0.93 1.64
C PRO A 143 18.21 -0.60 3.07
N VAL A 144 18.33 -1.63 3.90
CA VAL A 144 18.91 -1.52 5.24
C VAL A 144 20.43 -1.51 5.08
N GLN A 145 20.98 -0.37 4.66
CA GLN A 145 22.41 -0.17 4.81
C GLN A 145 22.70 -0.04 6.31
N ALA A 146 23.43 -1.02 6.85
CA ALA A 146 23.95 -1.00 8.21
C ALA A 146 25.06 0.06 8.32
N ASN A 147 24.69 1.34 8.27
CA ASN A 147 25.60 2.43 8.59
C ASN A 147 24.89 3.43 9.49
N THR A 148 25.26 3.37 10.76
CA THR A 148 24.97 4.29 11.85
C THR A 148 25.76 5.59 11.69
N ALA A 149 25.76 6.19 10.50
CA ALA A 149 26.33 7.52 10.35
C ALA A 149 25.39 8.48 11.08
N THR A 150 25.86 9.01 12.21
CA THR A 150 25.28 10.20 12.82
C THR A 150 25.21 11.27 11.75
N VAL A 151 24.01 11.55 11.26
CA VAL A 151 23.83 12.64 10.30
C VAL A 151 23.99 13.92 11.08
N ASP A 152 25.16 14.53 10.93
CA ASP A 152 25.38 15.91 11.36
C ASP A 152 24.31 16.76 10.68
N SER A 153 23.39 17.28 11.48
CA SER A 153 22.28 18.08 10.98
C SER A 153 22.75 19.43 10.43
N GLY A 154 24.03 19.80 10.61
CA GLY A 154 24.60 21.03 10.05
C GLY A 154 23.82 22.27 10.47
N GLY A 155 23.25 22.26 11.68
CA GLY A 155 22.37 23.33 12.20
C GLY A 155 20.92 23.32 11.69
N ARG A 156 20.50 22.33 10.89
CA ARG A 156 19.09 22.14 10.52
C ARG A 156 18.28 21.63 11.72
N ARG A 157 17.02 22.08 11.80
CA ARG A 157 16.06 21.57 12.78
C ARG A 157 15.88 20.05 12.59
N PRO A 158 15.74 19.27 13.67
CA PRO A 158 15.37 17.87 13.56
C PRO A 158 14.00 17.74 12.86
N SER A 159 13.73 16.60 12.22
CA SER A 159 12.49 16.43 11.45
C SER A 159 11.59 15.32 11.99
N LEU A 160 10.29 15.57 11.88
CA LEU A 160 9.23 14.56 11.98
C LEU A 160 8.89 14.10 10.57
N LEU A 161 8.87 12.80 10.34
CA LEU A 161 8.58 12.22 9.03
C LEU A 161 7.16 11.66 8.98
N TYR A 162 6.40 12.09 7.99
CA TYR A 162 5.13 11.48 7.59
C TYR A 162 5.30 10.89 6.19
N VAL A 163 4.85 9.65 5.95
CA VAL A 163 5.00 8.98 4.66
C VAL A 163 3.65 8.53 4.11
N GLY A 164 3.37 8.90 2.85
CA GLY A 164 2.23 8.41 2.08
C GLY A 164 1.24 9.49 1.66
N ARG A 165 0.11 9.06 1.08
CA ARG A 165 -0.98 9.97 0.72
C ARG A 165 -1.57 10.62 1.98
N ARG A 166 -2.04 11.86 1.85
CA ARG A 166 -2.49 12.71 2.98
C ARG A 166 -4.01 12.81 3.14
N GLY A 167 -4.77 12.16 2.25
CA GLY A 167 -6.23 12.14 2.30
C GLY A 167 -6.82 11.01 3.16
N GLY A 168 -8.05 11.21 3.62
CA GLY A 168 -8.88 10.17 4.24
C GLY A 168 -8.29 9.59 5.52
N TYR A 169 -8.30 8.26 5.62
CA TYR A 169 -7.93 7.51 6.83
C TYR A 169 -6.48 7.73 7.29
N LYS A 170 -5.59 8.21 6.40
CA LYS A 170 -4.20 8.56 6.75
C LYS A 170 -4.11 9.81 7.64
N ASN A 171 -5.20 10.58 7.76
CA ASN A 171 -5.44 11.54 8.84
C ASN A 171 -4.41 12.68 8.97
N PHE A 172 -3.80 13.11 7.86
CA PHE A 172 -2.79 14.18 7.85
C PHE A 172 -3.30 15.51 8.42
N ALA A 173 -4.57 15.85 8.20
CA ALA A 173 -5.17 17.07 8.75
C ALA A 173 -5.15 17.11 10.29
N THR A 174 -5.30 15.95 10.95
CA THR A 174 -5.20 15.87 12.41
C THR A 174 -3.76 16.02 12.88
N LEU A 175 -2.80 15.45 12.13
CA LEU A 175 -1.38 15.67 12.38
C LEU A 175 -1.03 17.16 12.28
N LEU A 176 -1.48 17.87 11.25
CA LEU A 176 -1.22 19.31 11.10
C LEU A 176 -1.73 20.12 12.30
N ARG A 177 -2.95 19.83 12.78
CA ARG A 177 -3.53 20.51 13.95
C ARG A 177 -2.79 20.18 15.26
N ALA A 178 -2.40 18.93 15.46
CA ALA A 178 -1.61 18.52 16.63
C ALA A 178 -0.21 19.16 16.60
N TYR A 179 0.41 19.17 15.42
CA TYR A 179 1.70 19.79 15.18
C TYR A 179 1.68 21.30 15.46
N SER A 180 0.69 22.02 14.92
CA SER A 180 0.61 23.48 15.09
C SER A 180 0.27 23.92 16.51
N SER A 181 -0.51 23.13 17.24
CA SER A 181 -0.90 23.43 18.62
C SER A 181 0.18 23.13 19.66
N SER A 182 1.20 22.33 19.32
CA SER A 182 2.28 21.96 20.24
C SER A 182 3.52 22.83 20.01
N PRO A 183 3.94 23.66 21.00
CA PRO A 183 5.20 24.40 20.91
C PRO A 183 6.41 23.47 20.72
N VAL A 184 6.42 22.32 21.40
CA VAL A 184 7.51 21.34 21.33
C VAL A 184 7.61 20.72 19.94
N LEU A 185 6.48 20.36 19.32
CA LEU A 185 6.53 19.78 17.97
C LEU A 185 6.99 20.81 16.94
N ARG A 186 6.70 22.10 17.15
CA ARG A 186 7.17 23.16 16.25
C ARG A 186 8.67 23.35 16.27
N ASP A 187 9.41 22.83 17.25
CA ASP A 187 10.89 22.84 17.20
C ASP A 187 11.44 21.95 16.08
N PHE A 188 10.63 21.00 15.59
CA PHE A 188 10.94 20.11 14.48
C PHE A 188 10.35 20.63 13.16
N GLU A 189 10.99 20.33 12.05
CA GLU A 189 10.32 20.41 10.73
C GLU A 189 9.40 19.20 10.54
N LEU A 190 8.26 19.37 9.88
CA LEU A 190 7.38 18.28 9.46
C LEU A 190 7.58 18.01 7.96
N ILE A 191 8.19 16.86 7.64
CA ILE A 191 8.39 16.40 6.27
C ILE A 191 7.26 15.43 5.90
N ALA A 192 6.43 15.83 4.94
CA ALA A 192 5.43 14.96 4.33
C ALA A 192 6.00 14.37 3.02
N PHE A 193 6.45 13.12 3.09
CA PHE A 193 7.08 12.42 1.97
C PHE A 193 6.08 11.55 1.19
N GLY A 194 6.06 11.70 -0.13
CA GLY A 194 5.25 10.92 -1.04
C GLY A 194 3.81 11.46 -1.22
N GLY A 195 3.08 10.82 -2.15
CA GLY A 195 1.82 11.36 -2.65
C GLY A 195 2.01 12.57 -3.58
N PRO A 196 0.93 13.23 -4.03
CA PRO A 196 1.05 14.45 -4.82
C PRO A 196 1.59 15.61 -3.96
N PRO A 197 2.05 16.72 -4.57
CA PRO A 197 2.30 17.97 -3.85
C PRO A 197 1.10 18.44 -3.03
N PHE A 198 1.31 19.37 -2.09
CA PHE A 198 0.22 19.88 -1.25
C PHE A 198 -0.95 20.39 -2.11
N LEU A 199 -2.14 19.86 -1.85
CA LEU A 199 -3.37 20.31 -2.46
C LEU A 199 -3.73 21.71 -1.95
N ARG A 200 -4.58 22.44 -2.69
CA ARG A 200 -4.97 23.81 -2.32
C ARG A 200 -5.51 23.92 -0.89
N ASP A 201 -6.32 22.96 -0.46
CA ASP A 201 -6.90 22.98 0.88
C ASP A 201 -5.85 22.65 1.96
N GLU A 202 -4.87 21.80 1.66
CA GLU A 202 -3.74 21.53 2.56
C GLU A 202 -2.87 22.79 2.73
N GLN A 203 -2.57 23.49 1.63
CA GLN A 203 -1.79 24.74 1.68
C GLN A 203 -2.51 25.84 2.47
N LYS A 204 -3.83 25.98 2.27
CA LYS A 204 -4.67 26.90 3.05
C LYS A 204 -4.64 26.56 4.53
N GLU A 205 -4.77 25.28 4.89
CA GLU A 205 -4.75 24.85 6.29
C GLU A 205 -3.37 25.08 6.92
N ILE A 206 -2.27 24.74 6.24
CA ILE A 206 -0.90 25.00 6.69
C ILE A 206 -0.69 26.50 6.96
N SER A 207 -1.16 27.34 6.04
CA SER A 207 -1.07 28.81 6.17
C SER A 207 -1.91 29.33 7.32
N ARG A 208 -3.16 28.86 7.44
CA ARG A 208 -4.08 29.22 8.54
C ARG A 208 -3.52 28.84 9.91
N LEU A 209 -2.80 27.72 9.99
CA LEU A 209 -2.18 27.23 11.21
C LEU A 209 -0.83 27.91 11.52
N GLY A 210 -0.32 28.77 10.63
CA GLY A 210 0.91 29.53 10.84
C GLY A 210 2.18 28.67 10.89
N VAL A 211 2.22 27.57 10.12
CA VAL A 211 3.34 26.61 10.10
C VAL A 211 3.96 26.41 8.72
N THR A 212 3.73 27.35 7.80
CA THR A 212 4.23 27.29 6.41
C THR A 212 5.74 27.19 6.32
N ASP A 213 6.48 27.81 7.24
CA ASP A 213 7.95 27.78 7.32
C ASP A 213 8.50 26.43 7.82
N ARG A 214 7.63 25.52 8.29
CA ARG A 214 8.05 24.27 8.98
C ARG A 214 7.49 22.99 8.38
N VAL A 215 6.49 23.09 7.52
CA VAL A 215 5.87 21.94 6.86
C VAL A 215 6.34 21.86 5.41
N ARG A 216 7.05 20.79 5.05
CA ARG A 216 7.60 20.58 3.71
C ARG A 216 6.98 19.37 3.03
N PHE A 217 6.75 19.48 1.73
CA PHE A 217 6.42 18.35 0.88
C PHE A 217 7.69 17.86 0.19
N GLU A 218 7.90 16.55 0.19
CA GLU A 218 8.97 15.89 -0.53
C GLU A 218 8.45 14.64 -1.24
N SER A 219 9.13 14.22 -2.31
CA SER A 219 8.88 12.95 -2.99
C SER A 219 10.16 12.52 -3.68
N GLY A 220 10.41 11.22 -3.74
CA GLY A 220 11.67 10.69 -4.22
C GLY A 220 11.67 9.18 -4.36
N SER A 221 12.86 8.62 -4.63
CA SER A 221 13.10 7.18 -4.70
C SER A 221 13.06 6.50 -3.33
N ASP A 222 13.12 5.16 -3.31
CA ASP A 222 13.18 4.37 -2.08
C ASP A 222 14.47 4.65 -1.29
N GLU A 223 15.57 4.99 -1.97
CA GLU A 223 16.83 5.41 -1.33
C GLU A 223 16.68 6.77 -0.62
N GLU A 224 16.01 7.74 -1.25
CA GLU A 224 15.73 9.04 -0.64
C GLU A 224 14.78 8.90 0.56
N LEU A 225 13.76 8.03 0.44
CA LEU A 225 12.86 7.70 1.55
C LEU A 225 13.62 7.01 2.69
N ALA A 226 14.49 6.05 2.39
CA ALA A 226 15.33 5.39 3.39
C ALA A 226 16.27 6.38 4.09
N ALA A 227 16.81 7.37 3.36
CA ALA A 227 17.57 8.46 3.95
C ALA A 227 16.73 9.32 4.91
N ARG A 228 15.46 9.62 4.58
CA ARG A 228 14.55 10.31 5.50
C ARG A 228 14.23 9.51 6.75
N TYR A 229 13.97 8.21 6.63
CA TYR A 229 13.77 7.35 7.80
C TYR A 229 14.99 7.34 8.74
N ARG A 230 16.21 7.38 8.19
CA ARG A 230 17.45 7.41 8.99
C ARG A 230 17.69 8.74 9.71
N THR A 231 17.26 9.85 9.12
CA THR A 231 17.56 11.20 9.62
C THR A 231 16.43 11.87 10.38
N ALA A 232 15.21 11.34 10.27
CA ALA A 232 14.07 11.81 11.04
C ALA A 232 14.27 11.50 12.54
N ALA A 233 13.96 12.48 13.38
CA ALA A 233 13.94 12.30 14.83
C ALA A 233 12.78 11.37 15.26
N ALA A 234 11.68 11.40 14.51
CA ALA A 234 10.58 10.45 14.69
C ALA A 234 9.79 10.26 13.39
N PHE A 235 9.29 9.05 13.20
CA PHE A 235 8.25 8.75 12.22
C PHE A 235 6.87 8.93 12.86
N VAL A 236 6.00 9.69 12.22
CA VAL A 236 4.66 10.01 12.72
C VAL A 236 3.60 9.32 11.87
N TYR A 237 2.79 8.50 12.52
CA TYR A 237 1.82 7.64 11.88
C TYR A 237 0.40 7.90 12.43
N PRO A 238 -0.29 8.94 11.94
CA PRO A 238 -1.60 9.37 12.48
C PRO A 238 -2.78 8.57 11.91
N SER A 239 -2.54 7.55 11.08
CA SER A 239 -3.57 6.76 10.41
C SER A 239 -4.61 6.22 11.40
N GLN A 240 -5.88 6.28 10.99
CA GLN A 240 -7.00 5.73 11.73
C GLN A 240 -7.05 4.20 11.66
N TYR A 241 -6.57 3.62 10.55
CA TYR A 241 -6.56 2.18 10.32
C TYR A 241 -5.51 1.81 9.28
N GLU A 242 -4.83 0.68 9.51
CA GLU A 242 -3.83 0.13 8.59
C GLU A 242 -3.91 -1.39 8.62
N GLY A 243 -3.84 -2.02 7.45
CA GLY A 243 -3.97 -3.46 7.32
C GLY A 243 -2.72 -4.25 7.72
N PHE A 244 -1.54 -3.65 7.60
CA PHE A 244 -0.26 -4.25 8.03
C PHE A 244 0.44 -3.47 9.15
N GLY A 245 0.18 -2.15 9.23
CA GLY A 245 0.82 -1.27 10.21
C GLY A 245 0.65 -1.76 11.64
N ILE A 246 1.57 -1.33 12.52
CA ILE A 246 1.68 -1.74 13.93
C ILE A 246 0.26 -1.88 14.52
N PRO A 247 -0.10 -3.05 15.08
CA PRO A 247 -1.39 -3.21 15.73
C PRO A 247 -1.56 -2.08 16.73
N ARG A 248 -2.60 -1.24 16.57
CA ARG A 248 -3.13 -0.58 17.76
C ARG A 248 -3.47 -1.72 18.70
N SER A 249 -2.95 -1.71 19.92
CA SER A 249 -3.46 -2.60 20.96
C SER A 249 -4.97 -2.36 21.03
N LYS A 250 -5.75 -3.23 20.38
CA LYS A 250 -7.19 -3.23 20.51
C LYS A 250 -7.41 -3.74 21.95
N ARG A 251 -7.66 -2.81 22.88
CA ARG A 251 -8.28 -3.17 24.16
C ARG A 251 -9.71 -3.61 23.90
#